data_AF-A0AAF0IKC7-F1
#
_entry.id   AF-A0AAF0IKC7-F1
#
_cell.length_a   1.000
_cell.length_b   1.000
_cell.length_c   1.000
_cell.angle_alpha   90.00
_cell.angle_beta   90.00
_cell.angle_gamma   90.00
#
_symmetry.space_group_name_H-M   'P 1'
#
loop_
_entity.id
_entity.type
_entity.pdbx_description
1 polymer ?
#
loop_
_entity_poly.entity_id
_entity_poly.type
_entity_poly.pdbx_seq_one_letter_code
_entity_poly.pdbx_strand_id
1 'polypeptide(L)'
;MQFQHGTYSVEADGSLVLTPFAVDGRQLVSNPCKGKNSVYFRYNQTELFKRYEVQIDGFHNVKRLNLYKFDGAPMNPMFLVYNPPQMLPTQTLNPTAQATPTGGSKAKRTLAGDGVTSRNARSITERHGLFNPDNWWWAGVMMSFAGGAAVLYYEIPWKH
;
A
#
# COMPACT_ATOMS: atom_id res chain seq x y z
N MET A 1 16.99 -5.66 -14.79
CA MET A 1 16.78 -5.04 -13.47
C MET A 1 15.30 -4.93 -13.27
N GLN A 2 14.79 -5.48 -12.17
CA GLN A 2 13.43 -5.21 -11.74
C GLN A 2 13.54 -4.16 -10.64
N PHE A 3 12.92 -2.99 -10.83
CA PHE A 3 12.96 -1.95 -9.81
C PHE A 3 12.28 -2.46 -8.53
N GLN A 4 12.98 -2.32 -7.40
CA GLN A 4 12.46 -2.59 -6.07
C GLN A 4 12.69 -1.37 -5.19
N HIS A 5 11.68 -1.04 -4.38
CA HIS A 5 11.80 -0.01 -3.37
C HIS A 5 12.73 -0.48 -2.24
N GLY A 6 13.63 0.40 -1.79
CA GLY A 6 14.63 0.05 -0.78
C GLY A 6 15.65 1.14 -0.54
N THR A 7 16.77 0.74 0.06
CA THR A 7 17.94 1.58 0.34
C THR A 7 19.11 1.21 -0.57
N TYR A 8 20.08 2.10 -0.70
CA TYR A 8 21.35 1.81 -1.37
C TYR A 8 22.51 2.16 -0.46
N SER A 9 23.62 1.43 -0.58
CA SER A 9 24.92 1.79 -0.01
C SER A 9 25.98 1.82 -1.10
N VAL A 10 26.89 2.78 -0.99
CA VAL A 10 28.10 2.84 -1.82
C VAL A 10 29.23 2.35 -0.95
N GLU A 11 29.83 1.24 -1.34
CA GLU A 11 30.90 0.61 -0.61
C GLU A 11 32.25 1.29 -0.90
N ALA A 12 33.23 1.09 -0.03
CA ALA A 12 34.55 1.74 -0.14
C ALA A 12 35.34 1.31 -1.40
N ASP A 13 35.00 0.16 -1.98
CA ASP A 13 35.57 -0.35 -3.23
C ASP A 13 34.93 0.25 -4.49
N GLY A 14 33.93 1.13 -4.33
CA GLY A 14 33.17 1.75 -5.43
C GLY A 14 32.04 0.87 -5.98
N SER A 15 31.77 -0.27 -5.33
CA SER A 15 30.58 -1.07 -5.62
C SER A 15 29.33 -0.41 -5.04
N LEU A 16 28.18 -0.72 -5.63
CA LEU A 16 26.88 -0.20 -5.22
C LEU A 16 25.98 -1.38 -4.85
N VAL A 17 25.46 -1.38 -3.62
CA VAL A 17 24.57 -2.42 -3.11
C VAL A 17 23.17 -1.85 -2.95
N LEU A 18 22.18 -2.49 -3.58
CA LEU A 18 20.77 -2.14 -3.44
C LEU A 18 20.09 -3.15 -2.53
N THR A 19 19.57 -2.67 -1.41
CA THR A 19 18.88 -3.48 -0.41
C THR A 19 17.39 -3.17 -0.43
N PRO A 20 16.53 -4.05 -0.98
CA PRO A 20 15.10 -3.82 -1.05
C PRO A 20 14.42 -3.93 0.32
N PHE A 21 13.27 -3.28 0.48
CA PHE A 21 12.37 -3.57 1.60
C PHE A 21 11.56 -4.83 1.28
N ALA A 22 11.77 -5.89 2.08
CA ALA A 22 11.31 -7.24 1.79
C ALA A 22 9.79 -7.38 1.52
N VAL A 23 8.96 -6.50 2.06
CA VAL A 23 7.50 -6.59 1.92
C VAL A 23 6.93 -5.77 0.76
N ASP A 24 7.73 -4.88 0.16
CA ASP A 24 7.28 -3.96 -0.89
C ASP A 24 7.50 -4.52 -2.31
N GLY A 25 8.51 -5.38 -2.50
CA GLY A 25 8.78 -5.99 -3.80
C GLY A 25 7.72 -6.99 -4.23
N ARG A 26 7.25 -6.88 -5.48
CA ARG A 26 6.23 -7.75 -6.06
C ARG A 26 6.63 -8.15 -7.47
N GLN A 27 6.45 -9.42 -7.80
CA GLN A 27 6.64 -9.96 -9.14
C GLN A 27 5.47 -10.86 -9.49
N LEU A 28 4.96 -10.71 -10.71
CA LEU A 28 3.98 -11.63 -11.26
C LEU A 28 4.73 -12.79 -11.91
N VAL A 29 4.48 -14.01 -11.45
CA VAL A 29 5.12 -15.22 -11.96
C VAL A 29 4.05 -16.06 -12.64
N SER A 30 4.26 -16.38 -13.91
CA SER A 30 3.44 -17.33 -14.65
C SER A 30 4.22 -18.64 -14.79
N ASN A 31 3.66 -19.72 -14.28
CA ASN A 31 4.22 -21.05 -14.43
C ASN A 31 3.20 -21.96 -15.14
N PRO A 32 3.26 -22.08 -16.47
CA PRO A 32 2.28 -22.85 -17.25
C PRO A 32 2.29 -24.34 -16.91
N CYS A 33 3.38 -24.87 -16.35
CA CYS A 33 3.46 -26.26 -15.90
C CYS A 33 2.77 -26.50 -14.55
N LYS A 34 2.63 -25.45 -13.71
CA LYS A 34 2.00 -25.54 -12.37
C LYS A 34 0.57 -25.00 -12.33
N GLY A 35 0.07 -24.41 -13.41
CA GLY A 35 -1.30 -23.93 -13.50
C GLY A 35 -1.53 -22.99 -14.68
N LYS A 36 -2.80 -22.66 -14.93
CA LYS A 36 -3.23 -21.76 -16.00
C LYS A 36 -3.21 -20.27 -15.61
N ASN A 37 -2.94 -19.97 -14.33
CA ASN A 37 -3.04 -18.63 -13.76
C ASN A 37 -1.66 -18.12 -13.32
N SER A 38 -1.47 -16.80 -13.41
CA SER A 38 -0.31 -16.14 -12.83
C SER A 38 -0.53 -15.86 -11.34
N VAL A 39 0.56 -15.88 -10.58
CA VAL A 39 0.54 -15.66 -9.12
C VAL A 39 1.46 -14.50 -8.78
N TYR A 40 1.01 -13.64 -7.87
CA TYR A 40 1.85 -12.59 -7.30
C TYR A 40 2.75 -13.16 -6.20
N PHE A 41 4.05 -13.05 -6.40
CA PHE A 41 5.06 -13.39 -5.40
C PHE A 41 5.70 -12.13 -4.84
N ARG A 42 6.11 -12.20 -3.57
CA ARG A 42 7.00 -11.19 -2.99
C ARG A 42 8.39 -11.40 -3.54
N TYR A 43 8.96 -10.31 -4.06
CA TYR A 43 10.31 -10.30 -4.59
C TYR A 43 11.18 -9.54 -3.58
N ASN A 44 12.27 -10.18 -3.17
CA ASN A 44 13.24 -9.62 -2.25
C ASN A 44 14.61 -10.14 -2.65
N GLN A 45 15.29 -9.37 -3.48
CA GLN A 45 16.64 -9.69 -3.92
C GLN A 45 17.52 -8.46 -3.79
N THR A 46 18.59 -8.60 -3.01
CA THR A 46 19.67 -7.62 -2.95
C THR A 46 20.46 -7.67 -4.24
N GLU A 47 20.66 -6.51 -4.87
CA GLU A 47 21.43 -6.38 -6.11
C GLU A 47 22.79 -5.75 -5.82
N LEU A 48 23.86 -6.37 -6.31
CA LEU A 48 25.23 -5.86 -6.21
C LEU A 48 25.71 -5.44 -7.60
N PHE A 49 26.14 -4.18 -7.70
CA PHE A 49 26.78 -3.62 -8.87
C PHE A 49 28.26 -3.47 -8.61
N LYS A 50 29.08 -3.99 -9.52
CA LYS A 50 30.54 -3.94 -9.40
C LYS A 50 31.07 -2.51 -9.44
N ARG A 51 30.43 -1.65 -10.23
CA ARG A 51 30.78 -0.24 -10.40
C ARG A 51 29.60 0.53 -10.97
N TYR A 52 29.62 1.84 -10.76
CA TYR A 52 28.68 2.77 -11.37
C TYR A 52 29.44 3.96 -11.95
N GLU A 53 28.88 4.61 -12.97
CA GLU A 53 29.42 5.84 -13.55
C GLU A 53 28.33 6.88 -13.70
N VAL A 54 28.64 8.12 -13.33
CA VAL A 54 27.77 9.27 -13.54
C VAL A 54 28.43 10.19 -14.56
N GLN A 55 27.77 10.39 -15.70
CA GLN A 55 28.30 11.17 -16.82
C GLN A 55 27.19 12.07 -17.39
N ILE A 56 27.55 13.06 -18.20
CA ILE A 56 26.59 13.80 -19.02
C ILE A 56 26.51 13.12 -20.37
N ASP A 57 25.31 12.78 -20.81
CA ASP A 57 25.10 12.20 -22.14
C ASP A 57 25.37 13.24 -23.22
N GLY A 58 26.30 12.96 -24.15
CA GLY A 58 26.71 13.93 -25.17
C GLY A 58 25.66 14.24 -26.23
N PHE A 59 24.63 13.40 -26.37
CA PHE A 59 23.54 13.63 -27.32
C PHE A 59 22.41 14.44 -26.68
N HIS A 60 21.91 14.01 -25.51
CA HIS A 60 20.77 14.67 -24.85
C HIS A 60 21.19 15.79 -23.88
N ASN A 61 22.48 15.91 -23.54
CA ASN A 61 23.01 16.82 -22.50
C ASN A 61 22.35 16.64 -21.12
N VAL A 62 21.88 15.42 -20.82
CA VAL A 62 21.25 15.06 -19.55
C VAL A 62 22.21 14.19 -18.72
N LYS A 63 22.19 14.32 -17.39
CA LYS A 63 22.93 13.41 -16.50
C LYS A 63 22.45 11.96 -16.72
N ARG A 64 23.40 11.05 -16.92
CA ARG A 64 23.21 9.63 -17.15
C ARG A 64 23.97 8.82 -16.10
N LEU A 65 23.29 7.83 -15.54
CA LEU A 65 23.86 6.83 -14.64
C LEU A 65 24.01 5.51 -15.39
N ASN A 66 25.25 5.04 -15.50
CA ASN A 66 25.58 3.71 -16.02
C ASN A 66 25.84 2.79 -14.83
N LEU A 67 25.16 1.64 -14.81
CA LEU A 67 25.37 0.60 -13.81
C LEU A 67 26.03 -0.62 -14.47
N TYR A 68 26.91 -1.29 -13.73
CA TYR A 68 27.59 -2.50 -14.19
C TYR A 68 27.32 -3.63 -13.21
N LYS A 69 26.80 -4.73 -13.72
CA LYS A 69 26.47 -5.92 -12.93
C LYS A 69 27.72 -6.50 -12.24
N PHE A 70 27.51 -7.49 -11.37
CA PHE A 70 28.61 -8.19 -10.69
C PHE A 70 29.65 -8.78 -11.66
N ASP A 71 29.22 -9.23 -12.85
CA ASP A 71 30.07 -9.77 -13.92
C ASP A 71 30.78 -8.68 -14.74
N GLY A 72 30.49 -7.40 -14.48
CA GLY A 72 31.00 -6.25 -15.22
C GLY A 72 30.24 -5.92 -16.50
N ALA A 73 29.19 -6.69 -16.85
CA ALA A 73 28.36 -6.37 -18.00
C ALA A 73 27.59 -5.06 -17.76
N PRO A 74 27.52 -4.17 -18.75
CA PRO A 74 26.76 -2.92 -18.63
C PRO A 74 25.26 -3.21 -18.53
N MET A 75 24.57 -2.41 -17.74
CA MET A 75 23.11 -2.37 -17.68
C MET A 75 22.54 -1.27 -18.56
N ASN A 76 21.22 -1.28 -18.72
CA ASN A 76 20.52 -0.20 -19.40
C ASN A 76 20.84 1.14 -18.74
N PRO A 77 21.22 2.17 -19.53
CA PRO A 77 21.53 3.49 -18.98
C PRO A 77 20.27 4.12 -18.38
N MET A 78 20.45 4.86 -17.29
CA MET A 78 19.36 5.58 -16.63
C MET A 78 19.60 7.09 -16.76
N PHE A 79 18.63 7.81 -17.31
CA PHE A 79 18.71 9.25 -17.49
C PHE A 79 18.01 9.97 -16.32
N LEU A 80 18.61 11.06 -15.86
CA LEU A 80 18.04 11.86 -14.78
C LEU A 80 16.80 12.59 -15.26
N VAL A 81 15.65 12.30 -14.64
CA VAL A 81 14.36 12.94 -14.98
C VAL A 81 14.02 14.09 -14.04
N TYR A 82 14.35 13.99 -12.75
CA TYR A 82 14.00 14.99 -11.73
C TYR A 82 15.16 15.33 -10.80
N ASN A 83 15.27 16.62 -10.45
CA ASN A 83 16.16 17.15 -9.42
C ASN A 83 15.46 18.37 -8.77
N PRO A 84 15.06 18.33 -7.48
CA PRO A 84 15.37 17.32 -6.45
C PRO A 84 14.68 15.96 -6.69
N PRO A 85 15.19 14.87 -6.11
CA PRO A 85 14.65 13.53 -6.31
C PRO A 85 13.22 13.42 -5.78
N GLN A 86 12.29 12.93 -6.61
CA GLN A 86 10.94 12.56 -6.20
C GLN A 86 10.93 11.07 -5.86
N MET A 87 11.15 10.74 -4.59
CA MET A 87 11.06 9.36 -4.09
C MET A 87 9.93 9.21 -3.10
N LEU A 88 9.36 8.01 -3.02
CA LEU A 88 8.50 7.66 -1.89
C LEU A 88 9.34 7.62 -0.60
N PRO A 89 8.70 7.79 0.58
CA PRO A 89 9.38 7.69 1.86
C PRO A 89 10.18 6.39 1.98
N THR A 90 11.38 6.45 2.58
CA THR A 90 12.29 5.30 2.81
C THR A 90 11.82 4.41 3.97
N GLN A 91 10.53 4.11 3.99
CA GLN A 91 9.88 3.21 4.95
C GLN A 91 9.09 2.18 4.17
N THR A 92 8.80 1.05 4.82
CA THR A 92 7.90 0.04 4.27
C THR A 92 6.55 0.66 3.90
N LEU A 93 6.17 0.57 2.62
CA LEU A 93 4.91 1.13 2.13
C LEU A 93 3.72 0.24 2.44
N ASN A 94 3.94 -1.08 2.46
CA ASN A 94 2.86 -2.04 2.61
C ASN A 94 3.15 -3.07 3.73
N PRO A 95 3.14 -2.65 5.00
CA PRO A 95 3.50 -3.52 6.12
C PRO A 95 2.51 -4.68 6.23
N THR A 96 3.00 -5.90 5.98
CA THR A 96 2.32 -7.11 6.45
C THR A 96 2.61 -7.31 7.93
N ALA A 97 1.64 -7.81 8.69
CA ALA A 97 1.65 -7.94 10.15
C ALA A 97 2.82 -8.74 10.79
N GLN A 98 3.81 -9.18 10.00
CA GLN A 98 5.03 -9.87 10.44
C GLN A 98 6.30 -9.00 10.38
N ALA A 99 6.27 -7.81 9.78
CA ALA A 99 7.37 -6.87 9.93
C ALA A 99 7.14 -6.10 11.24
N THR A 100 7.73 -6.59 12.34
CA THR A 100 7.78 -5.84 13.60
C THR A 100 8.55 -4.55 13.34
N PRO A 101 7.91 -3.37 13.35
CA PRO A 101 8.67 -2.13 13.34
C PRO A 101 9.26 -2.01 14.75
N THR A 102 10.58 -1.96 14.84
CA THR A 102 11.27 -1.50 16.04
C THR A 102 10.69 -0.13 16.42
N GLY A 103 9.98 -0.10 17.54
CA GLY A 103 9.60 1.11 18.29
C GLY A 103 8.81 2.18 17.52
N GLY A 104 7.48 2.13 17.57
CA GLY A 104 6.65 3.27 17.18
C GLY A 104 5.18 2.91 17.05
N SER A 105 4.38 3.41 17.99
CA SER A 105 2.96 3.15 18.18
C SER A 105 2.09 3.20 16.93
N LYS A 106 1.07 2.34 16.90
CA LYS A 106 0.03 2.27 15.86
C LYS A 106 -0.64 3.64 15.66
N ALA A 107 -0.26 4.37 14.61
CA ALA A 107 -0.98 5.56 14.20
C ALA A 107 -2.18 5.16 13.33
N LYS A 108 -3.39 5.11 13.95
CA LYS A 108 -4.64 5.23 13.20
C LYS A 108 -4.68 6.65 12.64
N ARG A 109 -4.88 6.75 11.32
CA ARG A 109 -5.08 8.00 10.59
C ARG A 109 -6.39 8.65 11.06
N THR A 110 -6.32 9.55 12.03
CA THR A 110 -7.38 10.53 12.29
C THR A 110 -6.75 11.91 12.30
N LEU A 111 -7.37 12.81 11.57
CA LEU A 111 -6.99 14.19 11.35
C LEU A 111 -6.73 14.88 12.70
N ALA A 112 -5.55 15.51 12.82
CA ALA A 112 -5.24 16.38 13.93
C ALA A 112 -6.08 17.66 13.81
N GLY A 113 -6.79 18.01 14.88
CA GLY A 113 -7.56 19.24 14.98
C GLY A 113 -7.57 19.69 16.44
N ASP A 114 -6.71 20.67 16.70
CA ASP A 114 -6.63 21.59 17.83
C ASP A 114 -6.44 21.09 19.26
N GLY A 115 -5.54 21.82 19.94
CA GLY A 115 -5.09 21.54 21.28
C GLY A 115 -6.14 21.84 22.34
N VAL A 116 -5.96 21.22 23.51
CA VAL A 116 -5.93 21.86 24.83
C VAL A 116 -5.86 20.74 25.88
N THR A 117 -4.78 20.80 26.66
CA THR A 117 -4.53 20.26 28.00
C THR A 117 -5.30 19.03 28.50
N SER A 118 -4.48 18.03 28.85
CA SER A 118 -4.64 17.10 29.98
C SER A 118 -5.59 17.59 31.09
N ARG A 119 -6.66 16.84 31.35
CA ARG A 119 -7.22 16.60 32.69
C ARG A 119 -8.18 15.42 32.66
N ASN A 120 -7.74 14.37 33.35
CA ASN A 120 -8.53 13.37 34.08
C ASN A 120 -10.07 13.57 34.00
N ALA A 121 -10.74 12.83 33.12
CA ALA A 121 -12.19 12.72 33.10
C ALA A 121 -12.57 11.24 33.18
N ARG A 122 -12.94 10.82 34.40
CA ARG A 122 -13.71 9.61 34.63
C ARG A 122 -14.97 9.66 33.78
N SER A 123 -15.40 8.48 33.30
CA SER A 123 -16.79 8.17 32.96
C SER A 123 -17.44 9.04 31.88
N ILE A 124 -17.28 8.65 30.62
CA ILE A 124 -18.26 8.98 29.56
C ILE A 124 -19.07 7.72 29.28
N THR A 125 -20.22 7.67 29.94
CA THR A 125 -21.50 7.08 29.54
C THR A 125 -21.46 6.15 28.33
N GLU A 126 -21.79 4.89 28.60
CA GLU A 126 -22.23 3.89 27.62
C GLU A 126 -23.19 4.51 26.60
N ARG A 127 -22.75 4.60 25.34
CA ARG A 127 -23.66 4.70 24.20
C ARG A 127 -23.86 3.32 23.60
N HIS A 128 -24.36 2.38 24.40
CA HIS A 128 -24.93 1.14 23.87
C HIS A 128 -26.41 1.42 23.57
N GLY A 129 -26.82 1.32 22.30
CA GLY A 129 -28.23 1.02 22.00
C GLY A 129 -28.95 1.83 20.92
N LEU A 130 -28.37 2.89 20.34
CA LEU A 130 -29.13 3.71 19.36
C LEU A 130 -28.94 3.33 17.89
N PHE A 131 -27.91 2.55 17.55
CA PHE A 131 -27.62 2.18 16.16
C PHE A 131 -27.15 0.72 16.07
N ASN A 132 -28.02 -0.23 16.43
CA ASN A 132 -27.78 -1.63 16.06
C ASN A 132 -28.30 -1.85 14.64
N PRO A 133 -27.45 -2.03 13.62
CA PRO A 133 -27.85 -2.17 12.22
C PRO A 133 -28.81 -3.35 11.98
N ASP A 134 -28.73 -4.41 12.78
CA ASP A 134 -29.63 -5.57 12.67
C ASP A 134 -31.09 -5.20 12.98
N ASN A 135 -31.33 -4.34 13.98
CA ASN A 135 -32.68 -3.89 14.32
C ASN A 135 -33.30 -3.04 13.19
N TRP A 136 -32.46 -2.28 12.47
CA TRP A 136 -32.92 -1.44 11.38
C TRP A 136 -33.22 -2.25 10.11
N TRP A 137 -32.45 -3.31 9.88
CA TRP A 137 -32.72 -4.27 8.81
C TRP A 137 -34.08 -4.96 9.02
N TRP A 138 -34.35 -5.43 10.24
CA TRP A 138 -35.64 -6.04 10.59
C TRP A 138 -36.81 -5.05 10.54
N ALA A 139 -36.59 -3.79 10.91
CA ALA A 139 -37.61 -2.74 10.75
C ALA A 139 -37.99 -2.53 9.27
N GLY A 140 -37.02 -2.60 8.36
CA GLY A 140 -37.26 -2.57 6.92
C GLY A 140 -38.13 -3.73 6.42
N VAL A 141 -37.83 -4.96 6.86
CA VAL A 141 -38.61 -6.16 6.51
C VAL A 141 -40.07 -6.04 6.96
N MET A 142 -40.30 -5.58 8.19
CA MET A 142 -41.66 -5.38 8.73
C MET A 142 -42.44 -4.32 7.98
N MET A 143 -41.78 -3.21 7.61
CA MET A 143 -42.40 -2.13 6.86
C MET A 143 -42.81 -2.55 5.45
N SER A 144 -42.00 -3.39 4.79
CA SER A 144 -42.35 -3.98 3.48
C SER A 144 -43.54 -4.93 3.56
N PHE A 145 -43.61 -5.78 4.59
CA PHE A 145 -44.75 -6.67 4.79
C PHE A 145 -46.05 -5.90 5.09
N ALA A 146 -45.99 -4.90 5.98
CA ALA A 146 -47.14 -4.07 6.31
C ALA A 146 -47.64 -3.27 5.09
N GLY A 147 -46.73 -2.71 4.30
CA GLY A 147 -47.08 -2.02 3.06
C GLY A 147 -47.74 -2.96 2.04
N GLY A 148 -47.21 -4.17 1.86
CA GLY A 148 -47.81 -5.19 0.99
C GLY A 148 -49.22 -5.60 1.44
N ALA A 149 -49.42 -5.82 2.75
CA ALA A 149 -50.73 -6.14 3.31
C ALA A 149 -51.73 -4.99 3.14
N ALA A 150 -51.29 -3.73 3.28
CA ALA A 150 -52.15 -2.56 3.08
C ALA A 150 -52.59 -2.40 1.62
N VAL A 151 -51.71 -2.66 0.65
CA VAL A 151 -52.06 -2.63 -0.78
C VAL A 151 -53.06 -3.74 -1.12
N LEU A 152 -52.81 -4.96 -0.64
CA LEU A 152 -53.75 -6.08 -0.83
C LEU A 152 -55.09 -5.83 -0.15
N TYR A 153 -55.09 -5.24 1.05
CA TYR A 153 -56.31 -4.85 1.74
C TYR A 153 -57.11 -3.78 0.98
N TYR A 154 -56.42 -2.84 0.33
CA TYR A 154 -57.04 -1.78 -0.46
C TYR A 154 -57.57 -2.27 -1.82
N GLU A 155 -56.98 -3.32 -2.40
CA GLU A 155 -57.41 -3.91 -3.67
C GLU A 155 -58.51 -5.00 -3.54
N ILE A 156 -58.91 -5.40 -2.33
CA ILE A 156 -60.01 -6.35 -2.13
C ILE A 156 -61.37 -5.60 -2.19
N PRO A 157 -62.22 -5.85 -3.21
CA PRO A 157 -63.49 -5.16 -3.35
C PRO A 157 -64.57 -5.88 -2.52
N TRP A 158 -64.59 -5.66 -1.22
CA TRP A 158 -65.75 -5.99 -0.38
C TRP A 158 -66.15 -4.77 0.45
N LYS A 159 -66.74 -3.78 -0.24
CA LYS A 159 -67.74 -2.89 0.34
C LYS A 159 -69.06 -3.16 -0.37
N HIS A 160 -69.95 -3.90 0.29
CA HIS A 160 -71.39 -3.70 0.14
C HIS A 160 -71.79 -2.44 0.92
#